data_AF-A0A377FRI2-F1
#
_entry.id   AF-A0A377FRI2-F1
#
_cell.length_a   1.000
_cell.length_b   1.000
_cell.length_c   1.000
_cell.angle_alpha   90.00
_cell.angle_beta   90.00
_cell.angle_gamma   90.00
#
_symmetry.space_group_name_H-M   'P 1'
#
loop_
_entity.id
_entity.type
_entity.pdbx_description
1 polymer ?
#
loop_
_entity_poly.entity_id
_entity_poly.type
_entity_poly.pdbx_seq_one_letter_code
_entity_poly.pdbx_strand_id
1 'polypeptide(L)'
;MKNWFSRSYCQYSGIVTGFGLVFAFLFGVRTFPFWQQLFSNGVTFMMTLVTATLFSYMTYHLFNRLNVFIFRRIGAASSACSR
;
A
#
# COMPACT_ATOMS: atom_id res chain seq x y z
N MET A 1 -20.05 -8.66 -21.13
CA MET A 1 -19.73 -8.84 -19.69
C MET A 1 -18.25 -8.63 -19.33
N LYS A 2 -17.27 -8.82 -20.24
CA LYS A 2 -15.83 -8.58 -19.98
C LYS A 2 -15.47 -7.15 -19.51
N ASN A 3 -16.15 -6.13 -20.03
CA ASN A 3 -15.84 -4.73 -19.74
C ASN A 3 -16.22 -4.30 -18.31
N TRP A 4 -17.17 -4.98 -17.66
CA TRP A 4 -17.61 -4.63 -16.30
C TRP A 4 -16.56 -5.06 -15.26
N PHE A 5 -16.02 -6.28 -15.41
CA PHE A 5 -14.93 -6.78 -14.56
C PHE A 5 -13.68 -5.90 -14.62
N SER A 6 -13.28 -5.43 -15.81
CA SER A 6 -12.10 -4.55 -15.95
C SER A 6 -12.27 -3.22 -15.23
N ARG A 7 -13.46 -2.61 -15.31
CA ARG A 7 -13.76 -1.31 -14.70
C ARG A 7 -13.89 -1.42 -13.18
N SER A 8 -14.58 -2.46 -12.69
CA SER A 8 -14.66 -2.79 -11.27
C SER A 8 -13.27 -3.08 -10.68
N TYR A 9 -12.41 -3.78 -11.42
CA TYR A 9 -11.03 -4.06 -10.99
C TYR A 9 -10.19 -2.80 -10.86
N CYS A 10 -10.31 -1.85 -11.80
CA CYS A 10 -9.56 -0.59 -11.74
C CYS A 10 -9.98 0.29 -10.56
N GLN A 11 -11.28 0.39 -10.27
CA GLN A 11 -11.78 1.11 -9.09
C GLN A 11 -11.41 0.39 -7.78
N TYR A 12 -11.60 -0.93 -7.69
CA TYR A 12 -11.25 -1.69 -6.48
C TYR A 12 -9.76 -1.72 -6.21
N SER A 13 -8.91 -1.79 -7.24
CA SER A 13 -7.45 -1.78 -7.07
C SER A 13 -6.98 -0.47 -6.41
N GLY A 14 -7.51 0.68 -6.84
CA GLY A 14 -7.20 1.98 -6.21
C GLY A 14 -7.64 2.04 -4.75
N ILE A 15 -8.86 1.59 -4.45
CA ILE A 15 -9.41 1.57 -3.08
C ILE A 15 -8.61 0.64 -2.17
N VAL A 16 -8.29 -0.58 -2.62
CA VAL A 16 -7.51 -1.56 -1.86
C VAL A 16 -6.09 -1.05 -1.60
N THR A 17 -5.45 -0.42 -2.59
CA THR A 17 -4.11 0.16 -2.44
C THR A 17 -4.12 1.30 -1.42
N GLY A 18 -5.12 2.19 -1.49
CA GLY A 18 -5.28 3.28 -0.53
C GLY A 18 -5.55 2.78 0.89
N PHE A 19 -6.44 1.80 1.05
CA PHE A 19 -6.76 1.21 2.35
C PHE A 19 -5.54 0.48 2.95
N GLY A 20 -4.80 -0.26 2.13
CA GLY A 20 -3.58 -0.94 2.56
C GLY A 20 -2.48 0.03 2.99
N LEU A 21 -2.35 1.18 2.33
CA LEU A 21 -1.42 2.25 2.72
C LEU A 21 -1.77 2.84 4.09
N VAL A 22 -3.03 3.19 4.32
CA VAL A 22 -3.49 3.71 5.62
C VAL A 22 -3.29 2.68 6.72
N PHE A 23 -3.62 1.42 6.45
CA PHE A 23 -3.43 0.33 7.38
C PHE A 23 -1.94 0.12 7.73
N ALA A 24 -1.05 0.11 6.73
CA ALA A 24 0.39 -0.01 6.94
C ALA A 24 0.97 1.16 7.74
N PHE A 25 0.48 2.39 7.48
CA PHE A 25 0.88 3.57 8.23
C PHE A 25 0.47 3.45 9.71
N LEU A 26 -0.80 3.12 9.99
CA LEU A 26 -1.30 2.92 11.35
C LEU A 26 -0.59 1.77 12.08
N PHE A 27 -0.25 0.70 11.36
CA PHE A 27 0.54 -0.40 11.89
C PHE A 27 1.97 0.05 12.25
N GLY A 28 2.59 0.89 11.43
CA GLY A 28 3.88 1.50 11.77
C GLY A 28 3.80 2.40 13.00
N VAL A 29 2.75 3.21 13.14
CA VAL A 29 2.54 4.04 14.35
C VAL A 29 2.37 3.17 15.60
N ARG A 30 1.76 1.99 15.49
CA ARG A 30 1.66 1.02 16.59
C ARG A 30 3.00 0.50 17.12
N THR A 31 4.11 0.74 16.42
CA THR A 31 5.45 0.41 16.92
C THR A 31 5.98 1.43 17.94
N PHE A 32 5.26 2.51 18.23
CA PHE A 32 5.63 3.52 19.23
C PHE A 32 6.07 2.98 20.60
N PRO A 33 5.32 2.11 21.30
CA PRO A 33 5.74 1.59 22.59
C PRO A 33 7.06 0.81 22.52
N PHE A 34 7.36 0.16 21.38
CA PHE A 34 8.64 -0.53 21.18
C PHE A 34 9.81 0.45 21.10
N TRP A 35 9.66 1.53 20.33
CA TRP A 35 10.68 2.59 20.24
C TRP A 35 10.80 3.42 21.52
N GLN A 36 9.73 3.50 22.32
CA GLN A 36 9.72 4.22 23.59
C GLN A 36 10.54 3.50 24.67
N GLN A 37 10.65 2.18 24.61
CA GLN A 37 11.49 1.41 25.52
C GLN A 37 12.99 1.60 25.23
N LEU A 38 13.35 1.94 23.99
CA LEU A 38 14.74 2.02 23.53
C LEU A 38 15.31 3.44 23.52
N PHE A 39 14.45 4.46 23.37
CA PHE A 39 14.88 5.84 23.13
C PHE A 39 14.12 6.87 23.97
N SER A 40 14.64 8.10 24.00
CA SER A 40 13.95 9.25 24.58
C SER A 40 12.78 9.70 23.71
N ASN A 41 11.75 10.31 24.32
CA ASN A 41 10.49 10.66 23.66
C ASN A 41 10.62 11.37 22.31
N GLY A 42 11.59 12.29 22.16
CA GLY A 42 11.81 13.00 20.90
C GLY A 42 12.32 12.09 19.77
N VAL A 43 13.27 11.20 20.09
CA VAL A 43 13.85 10.23 19.14
C VAL A 43 12.83 9.14 18.82
N THR A 44 12.04 8.70 19.79
CA THR A 44 10.93 7.75 19.61
C THR A 44 9.92 8.25 18.56
N PHE A 45 9.57 9.54 18.60
CA PHE A 45 8.65 10.12 17.63
C PHE A 45 9.21 10.12 16.20
N MET A 46 10.51 10.41 16.06
CA MET A 46 11.18 10.34 14.75
C MET A 46 11.26 8.90 14.24
N MET A 47 11.65 7.95 15.09
CA MET A 47 11.76 6.53 14.69
C MET A 47 10.41 5.92 14.32
N THR A 48 9.33 6.32 14.98
CA THR A 48 7.98 5.88 14.62
C THR A 48 7.49 6.45 13.30
N LEU A 49 7.76 7.71 13.01
CA LEU A 49 7.47 8.28 11.71
C LEU A 49 8.29 7.62 10.59
N VAL A 50 9.58 7.36 10.83
CA VAL A 50 10.45 6.65 9.88
C VAL A 50 9.95 5.23 9.63
N THR A 51 9.56 4.49 10.67
CA THR A 51 9.00 3.14 10.48
C THR A 51 7.65 3.17 9.79
N ALA A 52 6.74 4.07 10.15
CA ALA A 52 5.44 4.20 9.50
C ALA A 52 5.54 4.55 8.01
N THR A 53 6.46 5.45 7.66
CA THR A 53 6.75 5.80 6.26
C THR A 53 7.41 4.65 5.51
N LEU A 54 8.36 3.93 6.11
CA LEU A 54 8.96 2.72 5.52
C LEU A 54 7.94 1.62 5.26
N PHE A 55 7.07 1.33 6.23
CA PHE A 55 5.98 0.35 6.06
C PHE A 55 5.04 0.75 4.92
N SER A 56 4.67 2.04 4.86
CA SER A 56 3.83 2.56 3.78
C SER A 56 4.52 2.45 2.42
N TYR A 57 5.80 2.78 2.34
CA TYR A 57 6.59 2.69 1.12
C TYR A 57 6.75 1.24 0.63
N MET A 58 7.07 0.30 1.52
CA MET A 58 7.17 -1.12 1.18
C MET A 58 5.83 -1.68 0.71
N THR A 59 4.75 -1.31 1.39
CA THR A 59 3.38 -1.68 1.01
C THR A 59 3.02 -1.13 -0.38
N TYR A 60 3.34 0.14 -0.65
CA TYR A 60 3.15 0.75 -1.97
C TYR A 60 3.94 0.02 -3.05
N HIS A 61 5.22 -0.26 -2.82
CA HIS A 61 6.06 -0.97 -3.78
C HIS A 61 5.57 -2.41 -4.02
N LEU A 62 5.11 -3.10 -2.98
CA LEU A 62 4.50 -4.41 -3.06
C LEU A 62 3.20 -4.36 -3.90
N PHE A 63 2.31 -3.42 -3.62
CA PHE A 63 1.08 -3.22 -4.40
C PHE A 63 1.38 -2.85 -5.85
N ASN A 64 2.39 -2.01 -6.10
CA ASN A 64 2.79 -1.65 -7.45
C ASN A 64 3.31 -2.87 -8.21
N ARG A 65 4.15 -3.71 -7.58
CA ARG A 65 4.60 -4.98 -8.18
C ARG A 65 3.47 -5.98 -8.38
N LEU A 66 2.56 -6.11 -7.41
CA LEU A 66 1.38 -6.96 -7.55
C LEU A 66 0.50 -6.47 -8.70
N ASN A 67 0.23 -5.17 -8.78
CA ASN A 67 -0.49 -4.57 -9.88
C ASN A 67 0.21 -4.85 -11.20
N VAL A 68 1.53 -4.66 -11.32
CA VAL A 68 2.27 -5.00 -12.55
C VAL A 68 2.19 -6.49 -12.88
N PHE A 69 2.29 -7.38 -11.89
CA PHE A 69 2.18 -8.83 -12.11
C PHE A 69 0.78 -9.24 -12.56
N ILE A 70 -0.24 -8.69 -11.91
CA ILE A 70 -1.65 -8.88 -12.23
C ILE A 70 -1.97 -8.27 -13.60
N PHE A 71 -1.52 -7.06 -13.91
CA PHE A 71 -1.67 -6.43 -15.22
C PHE A 71 -0.92 -7.18 -16.31
N ARG A 72 0.21 -7.82 -16.04
CA ARG A 72 0.87 -8.72 -17.01
C ARG A 72 0.07 -10.00 -17.21
N ARG A 73 -0.49 -10.58 -16.15
CA ARG A 73 -1.29 -11.81 -16.22
C ARG A 73 -2.67 -11.57 -16.85
N ILE A 74 -3.25 -10.41 -16.59
CA ILE A 74 -4.50 -9.89 -17.17
C ILE A 74 -4.21 -9.09 -18.44
N GLY A 75 -2.95 -8.95 -18.86
CA GLY A 75 -2.51 -8.16 -20.04
C GLY A 75 -3.03 -8.69 -21.38
N ALA A 76 -3.55 -9.91 -21.39
CA ALA A 76 -4.36 -10.43 -22.50
C ALA A 76 -5.82 -9.91 -22.52
N ALA A 77 -6.24 -9.18 -21.48
CA ALA A 77 -7.61 -8.71 -21.24
C ALA A 77 -7.73 -7.22 -20.87
N SER A 78 -6.63 -6.51 -20.61
CA SER A 78 -6.63 -5.13 -20.06
C SER A 78 -6.35 -4.00 -21.07
N SER A 79 -6.40 -4.25 -22.38
CA SER A 79 -6.47 -3.18 -23.38
C SER A 79 -7.69 -2.24 -23.22
N ALA A 80 -8.56 -2.50 -22.23
CA ALA A 80 -9.78 -1.75 -21.96
C ALA A 80 -9.68 -0.68 -20.86
N CYS A 81 -8.52 -0.43 -20.24
CA CYS A 81 -8.37 0.63 -19.23
C CYS A 81 -7.76 1.94 -19.75
N SER A 82 -7.33 2.00 -21.02
CA SER A 82 -7.03 3.27 -21.69
C SER A 82 -8.09 3.58 -22.75
N ARG A 83 -8.99 4.50 -22.39
CA ARG A 83 -9.97 5.19 -23.24
C ARG A 83 -11.00 4.34 -23.97
#